data_AF-W6QCS2-F1
#
_entry.id   AF-W6QCS2-F1
#
_cell.length_a   1.000
_cell.length_b   1.000
_cell.length_c   1.000
_cell.angle_alpha   90.00
_cell.angle_beta   90.00
_cell.angle_gamma   90.00
#
_symmetry.space_group_name_H-M   'P 1'
#
loop_
_entity.id
_entity.type
_entity.pdbx_description
1 polymer ?
#
loop_
_entity_poly.entity_id
_entity_poly.type
_entity_poly.pdbx_seq_one_letter_code
_entity_poly.pdbx_strand_id
1 'polypeptide(L)'
;MVFSTNIARPLQLATRAMQWSSAVIVMGLTSFFINRGPHGQHTIYQEVIAVLSVVFFLLAFISPFLPSLSRFVLAIDVVFSYLWLTAFIFSAQDYSTRRCYFAIPAGLSCNSKRANEAFIFLAFIFTFFGIFLETAALWAYRKENTTERSYEDKVHIETRPPLDAPTVPAVPAGTV
;
A
#
# COMPACT_ATOMS: atom_id res chain seq x y z
N MET A 1 6.23 -14.68 -15.72
CA MET A 1 5.45 -15.42 -14.71
C MET A 1 6.02 -15.12 -13.33
N VAL A 2 5.59 -14.03 -12.69
CA VAL A 2 6.00 -13.76 -11.31
C VAL A 2 4.71 -13.48 -10.54
N PHE A 3 4.26 -14.53 -9.85
CA PHE A 3 2.98 -14.71 -9.15
C PHE A 3 1.75 -14.88 -10.05
N SER A 4 1.25 -16.12 -10.09
CA SER A 4 -0.08 -16.44 -10.59
C SER A 4 -1.09 -15.55 -9.86
N THR A 5 -2.01 -14.91 -10.59
CA THR A 5 -3.04 -13.98 -10.07
C THR A 5 -3.81 -14.54 -8.87
N ASN A 6 -3.86 -15.88 -8.79
CA ASN A 6 -4.48 -16.67 -7.72
C ASN A 6 -3.76 -16.58 -6.36
N ILE A 7 -2.48 -16.19 -6.31
CA ILE A 7 -1.69 -16.07 -5.06
C ILE A 7 -1.38 -14.61 -4.74
N ALA A 8 -1.11 -13.79 -5.75
CA ALA A 8 -0.76 -12.38 -5.55
C ALA A 8 -1.89 -11.58 -4.87
N ARG A 9 -3.13 -11.75 -5.33
CA ARG A 9 -4.30 -11.05 -4.81
C ARG A 9 -4.61 -11.38 -3.34
N PRO A 10 -4.73 -12.66 -2.93
CA PRO A 10 -4.98 -12.97 -1.52
C PRO A 10 -3.81 -12.57 -0.62
N LEU A 11 -2.56 -12.67 -1.11
CA LEU A 11 -1.39 -12.23 -0.34
C LEU A 11 -1.40 -10.70 -0.13
N GLN A 12 -1.72 -9.93 -1.17
CA GLN A 12 -1.86 -8.48 -1.06
C GLN A 12 -2.99 -8.13 -0.08
N LEU A 13 -4.16 -8.76 -0.21
CA LEU A 13 -5.30 -8.52 0.68
C LEU A 13 -4.98 -8.89 2.14
N ALA A 14 -4.30 -10.02 2.38
CA ALA A 14 -3.86 -10.42 3.71
C ALA A 14 -2.87 -9.42 4.29
N THR A 15 -1.92 -8.92 3.50
CA THR A 15 -0.95 -7.91 3.94
C THR A 15 -1.66 -6.60 4.31
N ARG A 16 -2.65 -6.17 3.51
CA ARG A 16 -3.49 -5.00 3.81
C ARG A 16 -4.33 -5.20 5.07
N ALA A 17 -4.89 -6.39 5.26
CA ALA A 17 -5.65 -6.73 6.47
C ALA A 17 -4.78 -6.71 7.73
N MET A 18 -3.55 -7.22 7.65
CA MET A 18 -2.58 -7.19 8.75
C MET A 18 -2.09 -5.78 9.05
N GLN A 19 -1.85 -4.97 8.02
CA GLN A 19 -1.52 -3.55 8.13
C GLN A 19 -2.66 -2.78 8.85
N TRP A 20 -3.90 -2.98 8.42
CA TRP A 20 -5.07 -2.33 9.00
C TRP A 20 -5.34 -2.77 10.43
N SER A 21 -5.33 -4.08 10.71
CA SER A 21 -5.58 -4.61 12.06
C SER A 21 -4.52 -4.14 13.05
N SER A 22 -3.25 -4.07 12.63
CA SER A 22 -2.16 -3.54 13.47
C SER A 22 -2.39 -2.07 13.83
N ALA A 23 -2.80 -1.24 12.87
CA ALA A 23 -3.12 0.17 13.13
C ALA A 23 -4.31 0.34 14.10
N VAL A 24 -5.36 -0.47 13.95
CA VAL A 24 -6.53 -0.47 14.86
C VAL A 24 -6.13 -0.88 16.28
N ILE A 25 -5.26 -1.88 16.43
CA ILE A 25 -4.78 -2.31 17.76
C ILE A 25 -3.95 -1.21 18.42
N VAL A 26 -3.06 -0.55 17.67
CA VAL A 26 -2.28 0.58 18.19
C VAL A 26 -3.22 1.70 18.63
N MET A 27 -4.19 2.10 17.80
CA MET A 27 -5.19 3.11 18.13
C MET A 27 -5.94 2.77 19.44
N GLY A 28 -6.36 1.51 19.60
CA GLY A 28 -7.03 1.06 20.82
C GLY A 28 -6.14 1.11 22.07
N LEU A 29 -4.86 0.72 21.94
CA LEU A 29 -3.90 0.76 23.04
C LEU A 29 -3.53 2.20 23.42
N THR A 30 -3.26 3.06 22.45
CA THR A 30 -2.91 4.47 22.69
C THR A 30 -4.09 5.24 23.27
N SER A 31 -5.32 4.99 22.80
CA SER A 31 -6.56 5.53 23.38
C SER A 31 -6.75 5.07 24.82
N PHE A 32 -6.48 3.80 25.13
CA PHE A 32 -6.53 3.29 26.50
C PHE A 32 -5.51 3.98 27.41
N PHE A 33 -4.29 4.23 26.92
CA PHE A 33 -3.27 4.96 27.66
C PHE A 33 -3.64 6.41 27.92
N ILE A 34 -4.25 7.09 26.94
CA ILE A 34 -4.74 8.48 27.07
C ILE A 34 -5.85 8.58 28.12
N ASN A 35 -6.75 7.60 28.19
CA ASN A 35 -7.86 7.60 29.15
C ASN A 35 -7.41 7.31 30.60
N ARG A 36 -6.32 6.56 30.79
CA ARG A 36 -5.87 6.07 32.11
C ARG A 36 -4.72 6.86 32.72
N GLY A 37 -3.99 7.69 31.96
CA GLY A 37 -2.74 8.28 32.41
C GLY A 37 -2.47 9.70 31.90
N PRO A 38 -1.42 10.35 32.43
CA PRO A 38 -1.01 11.67 32.01
C PRO A 38 -0.60 11.69 30.53
N HIS A 39 -1.02 12.73 29.82
CA HIS A 39 -0.86 12.86 28.38
C HIS A 39 0.63 13.01 27.99
N GLY A 40 1.19 11.97 27.38
CA GLY A 40 2.53 12.02 26.77
C GLY A 40 2.46 12.52 25.33
N GLN A 41 3.35 13.45 24.95
CA GLN A 41 3.44 13.97 23.59
C GLN A 41 3.71 12.85 22.55
N HIS A 42 4.51 11.85 22.92
CA HIS A 42 4.77 10.67 22.07
C HIS A 42 3.52 9.79 21.91
N THR A 43 2.67 9.66 22.93
CA THR A 43 1.42 8.88 22.87
C THR A 43 0.40 9.57 21.95
N ILE A 44 0.30 10.91 22.01
CA ILE A 44 -0.57 11.67 21.11
C ILE A 44 -0.11 11.54 19.66
N TYR A 45 1.20 11.59 19.41
CA TYR A 45 1.75 11.38 18.06
C TYR A 45 1.39 9.99 17.51
N GLN A 46 1.53 8.93 18.31
CA GLN A 46 1.15 7.57 17.93
C GLN A 46 -0.35 7.44 17.67
N GLU A 47 -1.19 8.03 18.52
CA GLU A 47 -2.65 8.05 18.34
C GLU A 47 -3.05 8.69 17.01
N VAL A 48 -2.53 9.88 16.70
CA VAL A 48 -2.84 10.59 15.46
C VAL A 48 -2.45 9.77 14.24
N ILE A 49 -1.25 9.18 14.24
CA ILE A 49 -0.82 8.31 13.13
C ILE A 49 -1.72 7.09 13.01
N ALA A 50 -2.10 6.46 14.12
CA ALA A 50 -2.95 5.29 14.12
C ALA A 50 -4.35 5.61 13.56
N VAL A 51 -4.99 6.70 14.01
CA VAL A 51 -6.31 7.13 13.53
C VAL A 51 -6.28 7.46 12.03
N LEU A 52 -5.30 8.24 11.58
CA LEU A 52 -5.17 8.55 10.16
C LEU A 52 -4.92 7.27 9.34
N SER A 53 -4.06 6.38 9.82
CA SER A 53 -3.77 5.09 9.16
C SER A 53 -5.04 4.26 8.98
N VAL A 54 -5.91 4.15 10.00
CA VAL A 54 -7.15 3.37 9.90
C VAL A 54 -8.06 3.87 8.77
N VAL A 55 -8.19 5.19 8.62
CA VAL A 55 -9.02 5.81 7.57
C VAL A 55 -8.40 5.59 6.19
N PHE A 56 -7.11 5.89 6.02
CA PHE A 56 -6.46 5.78 4.72
C PHE A 56 -6.22 4.32 4.29
N PHE A 57 -5.95 3.42 5.22
CA PHE A 57 -5.78 1.99 4.91
C PHE A 57 -7.11 1.32 4.57
N LEU A 58 -8.25 1.84 5.06
CA LEU A 58 -9.58 1.43 4.60
C LEU A 58 -9.77 1.73 3.10
N LEU A 59 -9.35 2.90 2.66
CA LEU A 59 -9.39 3.27 1.23
C LEU A 59 -8.42 2.41 0.41
N ALA A 60 -7.29 2.00 0.99
CA ALA A 60 -6.30 1.13 0.34
C ALA A 60 -6.84 -0.28 0.01
N PHE A 61 -7.88 -0.79 0.70
CA PHE A 61 -8.52 -2.07 0.35
C PHE A 61 -9.17 -2.06 -1.04
N ILE A 62 -9.49 -0.88 -1.57
CA ILE A 62 -10.11 -0.73 -2.89
C ILE A 62 -9.04 -0.78 -4.00
N SER A 63 -7.76 -0.53 -3.67
CA SER A 63 -6.62 -0.56 -4.61
C SER A 63 -6.55 -1.80 -5.52
N PRO A 64 -6.64 -3.05 -5.01
CA PRO A 64 -6.54 -4.25 -5.84
C PRO A 64 -7.64 -4.38 -6.90
N PHE A 65 -8.73 -3.60 -6.80
CA PHE A 65 -9.83 -3.60 -7.76
C PHE A 65 -9.73 -2.47 -8.80
N LEU A 66 -8.92 -1.43 -8.55
CA LEU A 66 -8.83 -0.24 -9.41
C LEU A 66 -7.36 0.13 -9.68
N PRO A 67 -6.79 -0.25 -10.85
CA PRO A 67 -5.39 0.01 -11.17
C PRO A 67 -5.03 1.50 -11.29
N SER A 68 -6.01 2.41 -11.47
CA SER A 68 -5.73 3.86 -11.49
C SER A 68 -5.44 4.42 -10.09
N LEU A 69 -6.00 3.83 -9.04
CA LEU A 69 -5.84 4.28 -7.65
C LEU A 69 -4.56 3.75 -7.00
N SER A 70 -4.00 2.67 -7.54
CA SER A 70 -2.80 2.00 -7.02
C SER A 70 -1.60 2.94 -6.82
N ARG A 71 -1.39 3.92 -7.71
CA ARG A 71 -0.31 4.91 -7.56
C ARG A 71 -0.50 5.85 -6.38
N PHE A 72 -1.75 6.26 -6.11
CA PHE A 72 -2.07 7.11 -4.95
C PHE A 72 -1.92 6.34 -3.65
N VAL A 73 -2.40 5.10 -3.61
CA VAL A 73 -2.27 4.21 -2.44
C VAL A 73 -0.81 3.94 -2.11
N LEU A 74 0.03 3.68 -3.12
CA LEU A 74 1.48 3.54 -2.93
C LEU A 74 2.11 4.79 -2.31
N ALA A 75 1.76 5.99 -2.79
CA ALA A 75 2.28 7.23 -2.22
C ALA A 75 1.88 7.41 -0.75
N ILE A 76 0.63 7.08 -0.42
CA ILE A 76 0.12 7.09 0.96
C ILE A 76 0.91 6.09 1.82
N ASP A 77 1.10 4.86 1.34
CA ASP A 77 1.85 3.84 2.08
C ASP A 77 3.30 4.25 2.36
N VAL A 78 3.96 4.94 1.44
CA VAL A 78 5.32 5.45 1.63
C VAL A 78 5.37 6.50 2.75
N VAL A 79 4.43 7.44 2.76
CA VAL A 79 4.32 8.44 3.84
C VAL A 79 4.06 7.76 5.17
N PHE A 80 3.09 6.85 5.22
CA PHE A 80 2.76 6.13 6.45
C PHE A 80 3.90 5.23 6.92
N SER A 81 4.65 4.58 6.03
CA SER A 81 5.83 3.80 6.39
C SER A 81 6.86 4.64 7.16
N TYR A 82 7.11 5.88 6.71
CA TYR A 82 7.99 6.80 7.42
C TYR A 82 7.41 7.20 8.79
N LEU A 83 6.11 7.54 8.85
CA LEU A 83 5.44 7.89 10.10
C LEU A 83 5.46 6.74 11.11
N TRP A 84 5.18 5.51 10.68
CA TRP A 84 5.26 4.32 11.52
C TRP A 84 6.69 4.03 11.99
N LEU A 85 7.69 4.23 11.14
CA LEU A 85 9.10 4.09 11.52
C LEU A 85 9.51 5.11 12.58
N THR A 86 9.10 6.37 12.43
CA THR A 86 9.37 7.40 13.47
C THR A 86 8.64 7.09 14.78
N ALA A 87 7.39 6.63 14.71
CA ALA A 87 6.63 6.20 15.89
C ALA A 87 7.31 5.01 16.59
N PHE A 88 7.86 4.06 15.82
CA PHE A 88 8.62 2.93 16.35
C PHE A 88 9.90 3.39 17.05
N ILE A 89 10.69 4.28 16.44
CA ILE A 89 11.92 4.81 17.04
C ILE A 89 11.62 5.50 18.37
N PHE A 90 10.60 6.35 18.42
CA PHE A 90 10.22 7.03 19.67
C PHE A 90 9.70 6.04 20.72
N SER A 91 8.92 5.04 20.31
CA SER A 91 8.44 3.98 21.21
C SER A 91 9.59 3.16 21.80
N ALA A 92 10.57 2.78 20.99
CA ALA A 92 11.72 1.97 21.41
C ALA A 92 12.65 2.74 22.36
N GLN A 93 12.81 4.05 22.15
CA GLN A 93 13.57 4.91 23.05
C GLN A 93 12.86 5.09 24.40
N ASP A 94 11.55 5.28 24.39
CA ASP A 94 10.77 5.54 25.61
C ASP A 94 10.56 4.27 26.46
N TYR A 95 10.49 3.08 25.85
CA TYR A 95 10.28 1.81 26.54
C TYR A 95 11.55 1.01 26.85
N SER A 96 12.73 1.59 26.60
CA SER A 96 14.02 1.00 26.94
C SER A 96 14.09 0.58 28.42
N THR A 97 14.61 -0.63 28.66
CA THR A 97 14.47 -1.51 29.84
C THR A 97 14.64 -0.84 31.22
N ARG A 98 15.36 0.28 31.32
CA ARG A 98 15.64 0.95 32.60
C ARG A 98 14.60 1.99 33.04
N ARG A 99 13.70 2.43 32.15
CA ARG A 99 12.74 3.53 32.43
C ARG A 99 11.27 3.15 32.27
N CYS A 100 10.93 1.88 32.02
CA CYS A 100 9.56 1.48 31.69
C CYS A 100 8.48 1.87 32.74
N TYR A 101 8.84 1.96 34.03
CA TYR A 101 7.94 2.44 35.09
C TYR A 101 7.81 3.98 35.14
N PHE A 102 8.87 4.69 34.76
CA PHE A 102 8.96 6.16 34.78
C PHE A 102 8.64 6.83 33.43
N ALA A 103 8.63 6.06 32.34
CA ALA A 103 8.22 6.51 31.01
C ALA A 103 6.72 6.75 30.98
N ILE A 104 6.31 7.85 30.35
CA ILE A 104 4.91 8.29 30.33
C ILE A 104 4.11 7.37 29.41
N PRO A 105 2.93 6.86 29.82
CA PRO A 105 2.24 7.17 31.06
C PRO A 105 2.76 6.33 32.24
N ALA A 106 3.07 7.02 33.34
CA ALA A 106 3.54 6.42 34.59
C ALA A 106 2.41 5.59 35.24
N GLY A 107 2.74 4.42 35.80
CA GLY A 107 1.78 3.54 36.50
C GLY A 107 1.09 2.45 35.66
N LEU A 108 1.35 2.38 34.35
CA LEU A 108 0.88 1.28 33.49
C LEU A 108 1.88 0.12 33.42
N SER A 109 1.35 -1.09 33.21
CA SER A 109 2.19 -2.30 33.12
C SER A 109 3.15 -2.21 31.93
N CYS A 110 4.39 -2.63 32.15
CA CYS A 110 5.40 -2.70 31.10
C CYS A 110 5.02 -3.61 29.93
N ASN A 111 4.18 -4.60 30.19
CA ASN A 111 3.69 -5.53 29.17
C ASN A 111 2.82 -4.81 28.13
N SER A 112 1.93 -3.90 28.53
CA SER A 112 1.10 -3.14 27.59
C SER A 112 1.94 -2.17 26.75
N LYS A 113 2.97 -1.54 27.34
CA LYS A 113 3.90 -0.65 26.61
C LYS A 113 4.69 -1.39 25.54
N ARG A 114 5.23 -2.56 25.89
CA ARG A 114 5.94 -3.45 24.94
C ARG A 114 5.01 -4.02 23.87
N ALA A 115 3.75 -4.29 24.22
CA ALA A 115 2.75 -4.69 23.23
C ALA A 115 2.50 -3.57 22.22
N ASN A 116 2.35 -2.33 22.67
CA ASN A 116 2.19 -1.17 21.79
C ASN A 116 3.39 -1.03 20.82
N GLU A 117 4.63 -1.11 21.33
CA GLU A 117 5.84 -1.10 20.49
C GLU A 117 5.85 -2.20 19.44
N ALA A 118 5.48 -3.42 19.82
CA ALA A 118 5.42 -4.55 18.90
C ALA A 118 4.37 -4.35 17.80
N PHE A 119 3.19 -3.82 18.13
CA PHE A 119 2.16 -3.54 17.12
C PHE A 119 2.50 -2.36 16.21
N ILE A 120 3.21 -1.35 16.71
CA ILE A 120 3.78 -0.27 15.88
C ILE A 120 4.80 -0.86 14.88
N PHE A 121 5.65 -1.78 15.32
CA PHE A 121 6.58 -2.49 14.43
C PHE A 121 5.85 -3.36 13.39
N LEU A 122 4.78 -4.05 13.79
CA LEU A 122 3.96 -4.84 12.85
C LEU A 122 3.28 -3.94 11.82
N ALA A 123 2.73 -2.79 12.23
CA ALA A 123 2.15 -1.83 11.29
C ALA A 123 3.20 -1.36 10.28
N PHE A 124 4.41 -1.02 10.74
CA PHE A 124 5.54 -0.67 9.89
C PHE A 124 5.93 -1.78 8.89
N ILE A 125 6.15 -3.01 9.35
CA ILE A 125 6.64 -4.07 8.46
C ILE A 125 5.57 -4.48 7.44
N PHE A 126 4.29 -4.47 7.81
CA PHE A 126 3.21 -4.75 6.87
C PHE A 126 2.98 -3.59 5.89
N THR A 127 3.14 -2.32 6.30
CA THR A 127 3.21 -1.21 5.33
C THR A 127 4.36 -1.40 4.34
N PHE A 128 5.53 -1.82 4.82
CA PHE A 128 6.71 -2.05 3.97
C PHE A 128 6.46 -3.16 2.94
N PHE A 129 5.93 -4.30 3.37
CA PHE A 129 5.53 -5.37 2.45
C PHE A 129 4.39 -4.94 1.52
N GLY A 130 3.44 -4.13 2.01
CA GLY A 130 2.38 -3.54 1.19
C GLY A 130 2.93 -2.72 0.02
N ILE A 131 3.92 -1.85 0.27
CA ILE A 131 4.60 -1.08 -0.77
C ILE A 131 5.27 -2.01 -1.81
N PHE A 132 5.96 -3.05 -1.35
CA PHE A 132 6.65 -3.99 -2.24
C PHE A 132 5.65 -4.75 -3.14
N LEU A 133 4.56 -5.26 -2.56
CA LEU A 133 3.52 -5.97 -3.29
C LEU A 133 2.78 -5.05 -4.27
N GLU A 134 2.47 -3.81 -3.88
CA GLU A 134 1.84 -2.82 -4.75
C GLU A 134 2.75 -2.44 -5.93
N THR A 135 4.05 -2.29 -5.67
CA THR A 135 5.06 -2.02 -6.71
C THR A 135 5.17 -3.19 -7.68
N ALA A 136 5.20 -4.42 -7.17
CA ALA A 136 5.22 -5.62 -7.99
C ALA A 136 3.95 -5.74 -8.86
N ALA A 137 2.77 -5.43 -8.30
CA ALA A 137 1.51 -5.42 -9.03
C ALA A 137 1.49 -4.36 -10.15
N LEU A 138 1.96 -3.14 -9.87
CA LEU A 138 2.09 -2.08 -10.88
C LEU A 138 3.10 -2.44 -11.98
N TRP A 139 4.20 -3.12 -11.63
CA TRP A 139 5.18 -3.58 -12.59
C TRP A 139 4.61 -4.68 -13.51
N ALA A 140 3.88 -5.64 -12.94
CA ALA A 140 3.19 -6.68 -13.69
C ALA A 140 2.15 -6.07 -14.66
N TYR A 141 1.30 -5.17 -14.17
CA TYR A 141 0.30 -4.46 -14.99
C TYR A 141 0.94 -3.67 -16.15
N ARG A 142 2.07 -2.99 -15.89
CA ARG A 142 2.78 -2.23 -16.92
C ARG A 142 3.38 -3.14 -18.00
N LYS A 143 3.85 -4.34 -17.63
CA LYS A 143 4.39 -5.34 -18.56
C LYS A 143 3.31 -5.89 -19.50
N GLU A 144 2.13 -6.19 -18.96
CA GLU A 144 0.98 -6.67 -19.76
C GLU A 144 0.53 -5.59 -20.76
N ASN A 145 0.28 -4.36 -20.29
CA ASN A 145 -0.13 -3.25 -21.16
C ASN A 145 0.90 -2.89 -22.23
N THR A 146 2.20 -3.02 -21.96
CA THR A 146 3.24 -2.77 -22.98
C THR A 146 3.21 -3.84 -24.07
N THR A 147 2.87 -5.08 -23.70
CA THR A 147 2.80 -6.21 -24.63
C THR A 147 1.58 -6.11 -25.54
N GLU A 148 0.40 -5.78 -24.99
CA GLU A 148 -0.83 -5.61 -25.79
C GLU A 148 -0.73 -4.44 -26.77
N ARG A 149 -0.19 -3.29 -26.32
CA ARG A 149 -0.01 -2.13 -27.19
C ARG A 149 0.96 -2.42 -28.35
N SER A 150 1.96 -3.29 -28.12
CA SER A 150 2.88 -3.72 -29.17
C SER A 150 2.23 -4.68 -30.17
N TYR A 151 1.23 -5.46 -29.74
CA TYR A 151 0.48 -6.35 -30.62
C TYR A 151 -0.55 -5.58 -31.45
N GLU A 152 -1.33 -4.67 -30.84
CA GLU A 152 -2.27 -3.81 -31.56
C GLU A 152 -1.58 -2.94 -32.61
N ASP A 153 -0.43 -2.35 -32.29
CA ASP A 153 0.32 -1.52 -33.25
C ASP A 153 0.81 -2.33 -34.44
N LYS A 154 1.29 -3.56 -34.22
CA LYS A 154 1.69 -4.47 -35.31
C LYS A 154 0.51 -4.90 -36.18
N VAL A 155 -0.63 -5.24 -35.56
CA VAL A 155 -1.85 -5.61 -36.31
C VAL A 155 -2.37 -4.41 -37.10
N HIS A 156 -2.36 -3.20 -36.54
CA HIS A 156 -2.81 -2.00 -37.24
C HIS A 156 -1.89 -1.61 -38.41
N ILE A 157 -0.58 -1.82 -38.27
CA ILE A 157 0.38 -1.63 -39.38
C ILE A 157 0.15 -2.68 -40.48
N GLU A 158 -0.10 -3.94 -40.13
CA GLU A 158 -0.36 -5.02 -41.10
C GLU A 158 -1.70 -4.84 -41.85
N THR A 159 -2.69 -4.19 -41.22
CA THR A 159 -4.01 -3.92 -41.84
C THR A 159 -4.01 -2.67 -42.74
N ARG A 160 -2.95 -1.84 -42.71
CA ARG A 160 -2.82 -0.72 -43.65
C ARG A 160 -2.21 -1.24 -44.96
N PRO A 161 -2.91 -1.12 -46.10
CA PRO A 161 -2.30 -1.48 -47.37
C PRO A 161 -1.03 -0.65 -47.57
N PRO A 162 0.08 -1.26 -48.04
CA PRO A 162 1.33 -0.55 -48.23
C PRO A 162 1.08 0.66 -49.15
N LEU A 163 1.68 1.80 -48.80
CA LEU A 163 1.49 3.07 -49.49
C LEU A 163 1.90 3.01 -50.98
N ASP A 164 2.61 1.95 -51.37
CA ASP A 164 3.08 1.67 -52.73
C ASP A 164 2.25 0.59 -53.45
N ALA A 165 1.08 0.20 -52.92
CA ALA A 165 0.20 -0.73 -53.62
C ALA A 165 -0.23 -0.12 -54.97
N PRO A 166 -0.02 -0.80 -56.12
CA PRO A 166 -0.39 -0.27 -57.41
C PRO A 166 -1.90 -0.01 -57.42
N THR A 167 -2.32 1.23 -57.67
CA THR A 167 -3.73 1.56 -57.90
C THR A 167 -4.17 0.83 -59.16
N VAL A 168 -4.93 -0.25 -59.00
CA VAL A 168 -5.55 -0.96 -60.14
C VAL A 168 -6.51 0.04 -60.81
N PRO A 169 -6.30 0.42 -62.08
CA PRO A 169 -7.21 1.32 -62.76
C PRO A 169 -8.57 0.64 -62.92
N ALA A 170 -9.63 1.34 -62.48
CA ALA A 170 -11.00 0.90 -62.63
C ALA A 170 -11.32 0.69 -64.13
N VAL A 171 -11.65 -0.54 -64.50
CA VAL A 171 -12.14 -0.87 -65.85
C VAL A 171 -13.56 -0.29 -65.98
N PRO A 172 -13.82 0.60 -66.96
CA PRO A 172 -15.16 1.13 -67.16
C PRO A 172 -16.07 0.02 -67.70
N ALA A 173 -17.18 -0.19 -67.00
CA ALA A 173 -18.25 -1.09 -67.44
C ALA A 173 -19.16 -0.36 -68.44
N GLY A 174 -19.41 -1.01 -69.59
CA GLY A 174 -20.39 -0.61 -70.62
C GLY A 174 -19.73 -0.08 -71.90
N THR A 175 -20.14 -0.46 -73.11
CA THR A 175 -21.48 -0.82 -73.59
C THR A 175 -21.43 -1.70 -74.86
N VAL A 176 -22.42 -2.59 -74.98
CA VAL A 176 -22.89 -3.20 -76.24
C VAL A 176 -23.76 -2.18 -76.97
#